data_AF-A0A763UQA1-F1
#
_entry.id   AF-A0A763UQA1-F1
#
_cell.length_a   1.000
_cell.length_b   1.000
_cell.length_c   1.000
_cell.angle_alpha   90.00
_cell.angle_beta   90.00
_cell.angle_gamma   90.00
#
_symmetry.space_group_name_H-M   'P 1'
#
loop_
_entity.id
_entity.type
_entity.pdbx_description
1 polymer ?
#
loop_
_entity_poly.entity_id
_entity_poly.type
_entity_poly.pdbx_seq_one_letter_code
_entity_poly.pdbx_strand_id
1 'polypeptide(L)'
;MLNSFKLSLQYILPKLWLTRLAGWGASKRAGWLTKLVIDLFVKYYKVDMTEAQKPDTASYRTFNDFFVRPLRDDVRPLNTDPNILVMPADGVISQLGRIEEDKILQAKGHNYSLEALLAGNYLMADKFRNGTFVTTYLSPRDYHRVHMPCNGILREMIYVPGDLFSVNHLTAQNVPNLFARNERVICLFDTEFGPMAQILVGATIVGSIETVWAGTITPPREGIIKRWTWPEGEHEGSVALLKGQEMGRFKLGSTVINLFAPGKVNLIASLASLSVTKIGQPLATSTETFVAPEVEPAPLPAEEIKAEHDASPLVDSKKDDT
;
A
#
# COMPACT_ATOMS: atom_id res chain seq x y z
N MET A 1 -8.75 -31.24 -12.42
CA MET A 1 -8.29 -31.07 -13.81
C MET A 1 -8.20 -29.60 -14.24
N LEU A 2 -9.21 -28.75 -14.03
CA LEU A 2 -9.13 -27.34 -14.43
C LEU A 2 -8.07 -26.54 -13.65
N ASN A 3 -7.93 -26.77 -12.35
CA ASN A 3 -6.94 -26.09 -11.51
C ASN A 3 -5.50 -26.48 -11.89
N SER A 4 -5.24 -27.77 -12.14
CA SER A 4 -3.94 -28.23 -12.62
C SER A 4 -3.60 -27.63 -13.98
N PHE A 5 -4.57 -27.53 -14.90
CA PHE A 5 -4.38 -26.85 -16.18
C PHE A 5 -4.04 -25.36 -16.01
N LYS A 6 -4.76 -24.64 -15.15
CA LYS A 6 -4.46 -23.22 -14.83
C LYS A 6 -3.06 -23.06 -14.24
N LEU A 7 -2.63 -23.97 -13.38
CA LEU A 7 -1.27 -23.98 -12.81
C LEU A 7 -0.22 -24.26 -13.89
N SER A 8 -0.40 -25.30 -14.71
CA SER A 8 0.52 -25.58 -15.83
C SER A 8 0.67 -24.38 -16.77
N LEU A 9 -0.44 -23.68 -17.03
CA LEU A 9 -0.43 -22.46 -17.84
C LEU A 9 0.43 -21.35 -17.20
N GLN A 10 0.40 -21.20 -15.87
CA GLN A 10 1.29 -20.26 -15.16
C GLN A 10 2.77 -20.61 -15.35
N TYR A 11 3.13 -21.89 -15.41
CA TYR A 11 4.53 -22.30 -15.63
C TYR A 11 4.97 -22.10 -17.09
N ILE A 12 4.09 -22.36 -18.07
CA ILE A 12 4.45 -22.35 -19.50
C ILE A 12 4.34 -20.97 -20.14
N LEU A 13 3.41 -20.11 -19.69
CA LEU A 13 3.19 -18.82 -20.34
C LEU A 13 4.44 -17.91 -20.26
N PRO A 14 4.78 -17.18 -21.34
CA PRO A 14 5.82 -16.16 -21.35
C PRO A 14 5.33 -14.90 -20.62
N LYS A 15 5.21 -15.00 -19.30
CA LYS A 15 4.61 -14.00 -18.39
C LYS A 15 5.18 -12.61 -18.58
N LEU A 16 6.49 -12.48 -18.77
CA LEU A 16 7.16 -11.19 -19.00
C LEU A 16 6.72 -10.52 -20.31
N TRP A 17 6.63 -11.28 -21.41
CA TRP A 17 6.18 -10.76 -22.70
C TRP A 17 4.72 -10.31 -22.65
N LEU A 18 3.86 -11.11 -22.03
CA LEU A 18 2.46 -10.74 -21.81
C LEU A 18 2.34 -9.47 -20.96
N THR A 19 3.15 -9.34 -19.92
CA THR A 19 3.17 -8.14 -19.05
C THR A 19 3.64 -6.91 -19.81
N ARG A 20 4.67 -7.04 -20.67
CA ARG A 20 5.12 -5.93 -21.53
C ARG A 20 4.06 -5.54 -22.56
N LEU A 21 3.42 -6.50 -23.20
CA LEU A 21 2.35 -6.25 -24.18
C LEU A 21 1.14 -5.58 -23.54
N ALA A 22 0.70 -6.09 -22.39
CA ALA A 22 -0.41 -5.51 -21.64
C ALA A 22 -0.06 -4.08 -21.16
N GLY A 23 1.14 -3.87 -20.62
CA GLY A 23 1.61 -2.54 -20.23
C GLY A 23 1.69 -1.56 -21.41
N TRP A 24 2.18 -2.02 -22.57
CA TRP A 24 2.19 -1.23 -23.80
C TRP A 24 0.77 -0.83 -24.20
N GLY A 25 -0.16 -1.79 -24.30
CA GLY A 25 -1.56 -1.51 -24.65
C GLY A 25 -2.25 -0.59 -23.64
N ALA A 26 -2.04 -0.85 -22.34
CA ALA A 26 -2.65 -0.09 -21.26
C ALA A 26 -2.13 1.36 -21.16
N SER A 27 -0.96 1.65 -21.74
CA SER A 27 -0.38 3.00 -21.82
C SER A 27 -0.82 3.80 -23.06
N LYS A 28 -1.42 3.14 -24.06
CA LYS A 28 -1.83 3.80 -25.30
C LYS A 28 -3.14 4.57 -25.10
N ARG A 29 -3.17 5.80 -25.64
CA ARG A 29 -4.35 6.65 -25.72
C ARG A 29 -5.11 6.31 -26.99
N ALA A 30 -6.07 5.40 -26.90
CA ALA A 30 -6.84 4.90 -28.05
C ALA A 30 -8.31 5.35 -28.03
N GLY A 31 -8.64 6.40 -27.27
CA GLY A 31 -9.98 7.02 -27.24
C GLY A 31 -11.09 6.02 -26.98
N TRP A 32 -11.96 5.80 -27.97
CA TRP A 32 -13.10 4.89 -27.88
C TRP A 32 -12.71 3.44 -27.54
N LEU A 33 -11.55 2.96 -28.02
CA LEU A 33 -11.10 1.60 -27.75
C LEU A 33 -10.65 1.47 -26.29
N THR A 34 -9.98 2.48 -25.75
CA THR A 34 -9.63 2.53 -24.32
C THR A 34 -10.89 2.49 -23.46
N LYS A 35 -11.90 3.30 -23.80
CA LYS A 35 -13.20 3.30 -23.10
C LYS A 35 -13.87 1.94 -23.15
N LEU A 36 -13.94 1.30 -24.33
CA LEU A 36 -14.54 -0.01 -24.50
C LEU A 36 -13.86 -1.07 -23.60
N VAL A 37 -12.52 -1.07 -23.55
CA VAL A 37 -11.78 -2.00 -22.68
C VAL A 37 -12.08 -1.72 -21.20
N ILE A 38 -12.15 -0.44 -20.79
CA ILE A 38 -12.53 -0.06 -19.42
C ILE A 38 -13.95 -0.53 -19.10
N ASP A 39 -14.93 -0.30 -19.97
CA ASP A 39 -16.33 -0.69 -19.74
C ASP A 39 -16.48 -2.21 -19.61
N LEU A 40 -15.80 -2.98 -20.47
CA LEU A 40 -15.76 -4.43 -20.38
C LEU A 40 -15.12 -4.90 -19.07
N PHE A 41 -14.05 -4.23 -18.64
CA PHE A 41 -13.38 -4.53 -17.39
C PHE A 41 -14.26 -4.24 -16.18
N VAL A 42 -14.90 -3.06 -16.14
CA VAL A 42 -15.86 -2.66 -15.10
C VAL A 42 -17.00 -3.68 -15.00
N LYS A 43 -17.56 -4.09 -16.14
CA LYS A 43 -18.65 -5.07 -16.17
C LYS A 43 -18.21 -6.46 -15.70
N TYR A 44 -17.05 -6.94 -16.15
CA TYR A 44 -16.56 -8.28 -15.84
C TYR A 44 -16.12 -8.41 -14.37
N TYR A 45 -15.34 -7.43 -13.89
CA TYR A 45 -14.81 -7.43 -12.52
C TYR A 45 -15.75 -6.79 -11.50
N LYS A 46 -16.89 -6.23 -11.95
CA LYS A 46 -17.86 -5.52 -11.11
C LYS A 46 -17.20 -4.40 -10.31
N VAL A 47 -16.42 -3.58 -11.02
CA VAL A 47 -15.74 -2.42 -10.43
C VAL A 47 -16.79 -1.40 -9.99
N ASP A 48 -16.72 -0.97 -8.74
CA ASP A 48 -17.59 0.09 -8.25
C ASP A 48 -17.03 1.46 -8.68
N MET A 49 -17.70 2.07 -9.66
CA MET A 49 -17.34 3.39 -10.16
C MET A 49 -17.95 4.53 -9.34
N THR A 50 -18.88 4.24 -8.42
CA THR A 50 -19.50 5.27 -7.57
C THR A 50 -18.55 5.80 -6.49
N GLU A 51 -17.57 4.97 -6.09
CA GLU A 51 -16.50 5.35 -5.16
C GLU A 51 -15.36 6.12 -5.85
N ALA A 52 -15.25 6.08 -7.19
CA ALA A 52 -14.19 6.75 -7.92
C ALA A 52 -14.43 8.28 -7.97
N GLN A 53 -13.36 9.08 -7.88
CA GLN A 53 -13.45 10.54 -8.04
C GLN A 53 -13.95 10.94 -9.44
N LYS A 54 -13.66 10.09 -10.44
CA LYS A 54 -14.14 10.22 -11.82
C LYS A 54 -14.98 8.98 -12.19
N PRO A 55 -16.28 8.96 -11.88
CA PRO A 55 -17.14 7.80 -12.13
C PRO A 55 -17.30 7.48 -13.61
N ASP A 56 -17.26 8.48 -14.49
CA ASP A 56 -17.39 8.29 -15.93
C ASP A 56 -16.12 7.64 -16.51
N THR A 57 -16.29 6.44 -17.08
CA THR A 57 -15.21 5.66 -17.70
C THR A 57 -14.58 6.36 -18.91
N ALA A 58 -15.29 7.30 -19.56
CA ALA A 58 -14.75 8.11 -20.65
C ALA A 58 -13.71 9.14 -20.18
N SER A 59 -13.65 9.43 -18.88
CA SER A 59 -12.73 10.44 -18.32
C SER A 59 -11.26 9.99 -18.31
N TYR A 60 -11.00 8.70 -18.49
CA TYR A 60 -9.66 8.12 -18.41
C TYR A 60 -9.01 8.03 -19.78
N ARG A 61 -7.80 8.57 -19.92
CA ARG A 61 -7.10 8.65 -21.22
C ARG A 61 -6.46 7.33 -21.64
N THR A 62 -6.16 6.48 -20.67
CA THR A 62 -5.48 5.18 -20.87
C THR A 62 -6.07 4.18 -19.88
N PHE A 63 -5.89 2.88 -20.14
CA PHE A 63 -6.33 1.87 -19.18
C PHE A 63 -5.54 1.97 -17.86
N ASN A 64 -4.24 2.30 -17.93
CA ASN A 64 -3.43 2.52 -16.72
C ASN A 64 -3.98 3.65 -15.84
N ASP A 65 -4.42 4.76 -16.45
CA ASP A 65 -5.04 5.90 -15.76
C ASP A 65 -6.32 5.49 -15.02
N PHE A 66 -7.16 4.68 -15.66
CA PHE A 66 -8.31 4.05 -15.01
C PHE A 66 -7.92 3.08 -13.90
N PHE A 67 -6.87 2.29 -14.12
CA PHE A 67 -6.46 1.27 -13.17
C PHE A 67 -5.98 1.87 -11.84
N VAL A 68 -5.25 2.99 -11.92
CA VAL A 68 -4.86 3.78 -10.74
C VAL A 68 -5.83 4.92 -10.43
N ARG A 69 -7.12 4.77 -10.80
CA ARG A 69 -8.15 5.80 -10.57
C ARG A 69 -8.13 6.31 -9.13
N PRO A 70 -8.19 7.63 -8.92
CA PRO A 70 -8.40 8.18 -7.57
C PRO A 70 -9.80 7.81 -7.06
N LEU A 71 -9.89 7.53 -5.76
CA LEU A 71 -11.16 7.45 -5.05
C LEU A 71 -11.61 8.84 -4.59
N ARG A 72 -12.89 8.98 -4.27
CA ARG A 72 -13.38 10.18 -3.56
C ARG A 72 -12.82 10.22 -2.14
N ASP A 73 -12.59 11.42 -1.63
CA ASP A 73 -11.96 11.62 -0.31
C ASP A 73 -12.83 11.11 0.86
N ASP A 74 -14.14 11.04 0.67
CA ASP A 74 -15.11 10.67 1.70
C ASP A 74 -15.38 9.15 1.81
N VAL A 75 -14.96 8.35 0.82
CA VAL A 75 -15.29 6.90 0.79
C VAL A 75 -14.32 6.02 1.56
N ARG A 76 -13.21 6.58 2.05
CA ARG A 76 -12.19 5.90 2.86
C ARG A 76 -11.83 6.74 4.09
N PRO A 77 -12.77 6.93 5.04
CA PRO A 77 -12.50 7.70 6.25
C PRO A 77 -11.37 7.05 7.04
N LEU A 78 -10.39 7.87 7.41
CA LEU A 78 -9.23 7.43 8.18
C LEU A 78 -9.59 7.31 9.66
N ASN A 79 -9.29 6.19 10.30
CA ASN A 79 -9.33 6.13 11.76
C ASN A 79 -8.29 7.11 12.35
N THR A 80 -8.73 8.03 13.21
CA THR A 80 -7.89 9.11 13.75
C THR A 80 -7.15 8.76 15.03
N ASP A 81 -7.42 7.59 15.64
CA ASP A 81 -6.74 7.17 16.87
C ASP A 81 -5.23 6.96 16.60
N PRO A 82 -4.34 7.67 17.31
CA PRO A 82 -2.90 7.54 17.11
C PRO A 82 -2.38 6.15 17.48
N ASN A 83 -3.10 5.37 18.29
CA ASN A 83 -2.72 4.01 18.70
C ASN A 83 -3.19 2.91 17.75
N ILE A 84 -3.96 3.26 16.71
CA ILE A 84 -4.50 2.30 15.75
C ILE A 84 -3.78 2.44 14.42
N LEU A 85 -3.11 1.38 13.97
CA LEU A 85 -2.63 1.27 12.60
C LEU A 85 -3.81 0.93 11.69
N VAL A 86 -3.82 1.49 10.48
CA VAL A 86 -4.90 1.29 9.51
C VAL A 86 -4.51 0.37 8.36
N MET A 87 -5.52 -0.19 7.71
CA MET A 87 -5.37 -0.98 6.49
C MET A 87 -4.71 -0.12 5.40
N PRO A 88 -3.67 -0.63 4.73
CA PRO A 88 -2.93 0.12 3.73
C PRO A 88 -3.51 0.02 2.32
N ALA A 89 -4.40 -0.93 2.06
CA ALA A 89 -4.93 -1.20 0.73
C ALA A 89 -6.33 -1.81 0.78
N ASP A 90 -7.10 -1.54 -0.27
CA ASP A 90 -8.36 -2.19 -0.53
C ASP A 90 -8.14 -3.60 -1.09
N GLY A 91 -8.85 -4.59 -0.57
CA GLY A 91 -8.70 -5.97 -1.04
C GLY A 91 -9.21 -6.99 -0.05
N VAL A 92 -8.48 -8.10 0.07
CA VAL A 92 -8.76 -9.17 1.03
C VAL A 92 -7.48 -9.64 1.69
N ILE A 93 -7.55 -9.96 2.98
CA ILE A 93 -6.41 -10.56 3.68
C ILE A 93 -6.21 -11.99 3.15
N SER A 94 -5.03 -12.26 2.60
CA SER A 94 -4.64 -13.60 2.19
C SER A 94 -4.24 -14.43 3.40
N GLN A 95 -3.32 -13.92 4.22
CA GLN A 95 -2.86 -14.52 5.47
C GLN A 95 -2.40 -13.40 6.40
N LEU A 96 -2.49 -13.63 7.70
CA LEU A 96 -2.02 -12.73 8.74
C LEU A 96 -1.60 -13.54 9.96
N GLY A 97 -0.76 -12.97 10.82
CA GLY A 97 -0.43 -13.57 12.11
C GLY A 97 1.00 -13.29 12.53
N ARG A 98 1.49 -14.14 13.43
CA ARG A 98 2.86 -14.08 13.92
C ARG A 98 3.81 -14.75 12.92
N ILE A 99 4.99 -14.17 12.75
CA ILE A 99 6.12 -14.77 12.06
C ILE A 99 6.76 -15.73 13.06
N GLU A 100 6.87 -17.01 12.74
CA GLU A 100 7.45 -18.01 13.65
C GLU A 100 8.94 -18.15 13.36
N GLU A 101 9.79 -17.59 14.22
CA GLU A 101 11.23 -17.41 14.00
C GLU A 101 11.47 -16.59 12.72
N ASP A 102 11.65 -17.27 11.60
CA ASP A 102 11.92 -16.74 10.27
C ASP A 102 10.77 -17.01 9.28
N LYS A 103 9.78 -17.80 9.67
CA LYS A 103 8.80 -18.39 8.74
C LYS A 103 7.51 -17.59 8.71
N ILE A 104 7.14 -17.16 7.51
CA ILE A 104 5.86 -16.52 7.20
C ILE A 104 4.94 -17.54 6.54
N LEU A 105 3.68 -17.59 6.99
CA LEU A 105 2.65 -18.44 6.38
C LEU A 105 2.19 -17.85 5.04
N GLN A 106 2.34 -18.62 3.96
CA GLN A 106 1.84 -18.26 2.62
C GLN A 106 0.40 -18.72 2.43
N ALA A 107 0.17 -19.98 2.79
CA ALA A 107 -1.09 -20.70 2.72
C ALA A 107 -0.96 -21.97 3.57
N LYS A 108 -2.07 -22.69 3.81
CA LYS A 108 -2.03 -23.94 4.57
C LYS A 108 -0.98 -24.91 4.01
N GLY A 109 -0.02 -25.29 4.85
CA GLY A 109 1.08 -26.20 4.48
C GLY A 109 2.22 -25.58 3.67
N HIS A 110 2.22 -24.25 3.45
CA HIS A 110 3.26 -23.54 2.70
C HIS A 110 3.73 -22.31 3.47
N ASN A 111 5.02 -22.31 3.81
CA ASN A 111 5.69 -21.19 4.46
C ASN A 111 6.86 -20.72 3.57
N TYR A 112 7.33 -19.51 3.80
CA TYR A 112 8.58 -18.99 3.23
C TYR A 112 9.35 -18.19 4.29
N SER A 113 10.67 -18.12 4.16
CA SER A 113 11.54 -17.38 5.09
C SER A 113 11.46 -15.86 4.89
N LEU A 114 11.61 -15.07 5.96
CA LEU A 114 11.83 -13.63 5.89
C LEU A 114 13.04 -13.31 5.04
N GLU A 115 14.15 -14.05 5.19
CA GLU A 115 15.35 -13.80 4.38
C GLU A 115 15.08 -13.94 2.88
N ALA A 116 14.35 -14.98 2.45
CA ALA A 116 13.95 -15.10 1.05
C ALA A 116 13.05 -13.95 0.60
N LEU A 117 12.08 -13.53 1.43
CA LEU A 117 11.23 -12.37 1.13
C LEU A 117 12.07 -11.08 1.01
N LEU A 118 13.05 -10.90 1.88
CA LEU A 118 13.91 -9.71 1.99
C LEU A 118 15.22 -9.85 1.19
N ALA A 119 15.23 -10.74 0.20
CA ALA A 119 16.33 -10.92 -0.76
C ALA A 119 17.71 -11.17 -0.10
N GLY A 120 17.74 -11.96 0.97
CA GLY A 120 18.95 -12.31 1.71
C GLY A 120 19.48 -11.23 2.65
N ASN A 121 18.74 -10.12 2.83
CA ASN A 121 19.10 -9.09 3.79
C ASN A 121 18.79 -9.55 5.23
N TYR A 122 19.69 -10.36 5.80
CA TYR A 122 19.55 -10.93 7.14
C TYR A 122 19.46 -9.86 8.23
N LEU A 123 20.18 -8.72 8.08
CA LEU A 123 20.10 -7.60 9.03
C LEU A 123 18.69 -6.99 9.08
N MET A 124 18.01 -6.91 7.93
CA MET A 124 16.61 -6.48 7.89
C MET A 124 15.67 -7.57 8.41
N ALA A 125 15.94 -8.85 8.09
CA ALA A 125 15.13 -9.97 8.55
C ALA A 125 15.12 -10.06 10.09
N ASP A 126 16.27 -9.85 10.75
CA ASP A 126 16.39 -9.88 12.20
C ASP A 126 15.48 -8.86 12.90
N LYS A 127 15.17 -7.72 12.26
CA LYS A 127 14.21 -6.73 12.79
C LYS A 127 12.78 -7.27 12.88
N PHE A 128 12.44 -8.28 12.08
CA PHE A 128 11.08 -8.82 11.94
C PHE A 128 10.94 -10.27 12.39
N ARG A 129 12.03 -10.95 12.77
CA ARG A 129 11.95 -12.30 13.33
C ARG A 129 11.06 -12.29 14.57
N ASN A 130 10.19 -13.30 14.67
CA ASN A 130 9.16 -13.37 15.71
C ASN A 130 8.15 -12.20 15.73
N GLY A 131 8.14 -11.38 14.67
CA GLY A 131 7.26 -10.25 14.47
C GLY A 131 5.86 -10.63 14.02
N THR A 132 5.16 -9.65 13.46
CA THR A 132 3.78 -9.81 12.96
C THR A 132 3.76 -9.49 11.47
N PHE A 133 2.98 -10.24 10.69
CA PHE A 133 2.81 -9.99 9.26
C PHE A 133 1.34 -9.95 8.86
N VAL A 134 1.08 -9.24 7.77
CA VAL A 134 -0.23 -9.19 7.10
C VAL A 134 0.01 -9.19 5.60
N THR A 135 -0.61 -10.12 4.88
CA THR A 135 -0.56 -10.20 3.42
C THR A 135 -1.93 -9.84 2.85
N THR A 136 -2.02 -8.73 2.13
CA THR A 136 -3.26 -8.24 1.51
C THR A 136 -3.20 -8.43 0.00
N TYR A 137 -4.18 -9.14 -0.55
CA TYR A 137 -4.34 -9.33 -1.98
C TYR A 137 -5.30 -8.29 -2.54
N LEU A 138 -4.87 -7.59 -3.60
CA LEU A 138 -5.66 -6.61 -4.33
C LEU A 138 -6.14 -7.26 -5.62
N SER A 139 -7.42 -7.61 -5.66
CA SER A 139 -8.04 -8.20 -6.84
C SER A 139 -8.24 -7.14 -7.93
N PRO A 140 -8.40 -7.53 -9.21
CA PRO A 140 -8.47 -6.56 -10.31
C PRO A 140 -9.59 -5.51 -10.20
N ARG A 141 -10.61 -5.73 -9.35
CA ARG A 141 -11.70 -4.76 -9.16
C ARG A 141 -11.36 -3.65 -8.17
N ASP A 142 -10.38 -3.90 -7.29
CA ASP A 142 -10.15 -3.09 -6.12
C ASP A 142 -9.44 -1.76 -6.51
N TYR A 143 -9.18 -0.92 -5.51
CA TYR A 143 -8.36 0.26 -5.69
C TYR A 143 -6.89 -0.09 -5.51
N HIS A 144 -6.06 0.28 -6.48
CA HIS A 144 -4.69 -0.23 -6.61
C HIS A 144 -3.57 0.72 -6.18
N ARG A 145 -3.93 1.77 -5.41
CA ARG A 145 -2.94 2.54 -4.67
C ARG A 145 -2.88 2.06 -3.23
N VAL A 146 -1.68 2.13 -2.68
CA VAL A 146 -1.30 1.64 -1.36
C VAL A 146 -0.93 2.85 -0.52
N HIS A 147 -1.40 2.84 0.71
CA HIS A 147 -1.30 3.92 1.66
C HIS A 147 -0.53 3.47 2.91
N MET A 148 0.02 4.44 3.63
CA MET A 148 0.73 4.20 4.87
C MET A 148 -0.23 3.75 5.97
N PRO A 149 0.10 2.67 6.71
CA PRO A 149 -0.73 2.20 7.83
C PRO A 149 -0.61 3.09 9.08
N CYS A 150 0.48 3.86 9.19
CA CYS A 150 0.81 4.76 10.27
C CYS A 150 1.80 5.83 9.79
N ASN A 151 2.11 6.82 10.63
CA ASN A 151 3.20 7.76 10.36
C ASN A 151 4.51 6.99 10.26
N GLY A 152 5.37 7.35 9.31
CA GLY A 152 6.68 6.72 9.18
C GLY A 152 7.68 7.54 8.37
N ILE A 153 8.95 7.35 8.71
CA ILE A 153 10.09 7.94 8.03
C ILE A 153 10.71 6.85 7.16
N LEU A 154 10.78 7.08 5.85
CA LEU A 154 11.39 6.14 4.91
C LEU A 154 12.89 6.01 5.22
N ARG A 155 13.38 4.78 5.36
CA ARG A 155 14.80 4.49 5.63
C ARG A 155 15.47 3.75 4.50
N GLU A 156 14.80 2.73 3.96
CA GLU A 156 15.34 1.94 2.86
C GLU A 156 14.26 1.57 1.85
N MET A 157 14.67 1.47 0.59
CA MET A 157 13.88 0.88 -0.48
C MET A 157 14.74 -0.12 -1.23
N ILE A 158 14.24 -1.33 -1.47
CA ILE A 158 14.95 -2.37 -2.20
C ILE A 158 14.05 -2.86 -3.34
N TYR A 159 14.49 -2.67 -4.57
CA TYR A 159 13.91 -3.36 -5.73
C TYR A 159 14.56 -4.73 -5.86
N VAL A 160 13.73 -5.77 -5.97
CA VAL A 160 14.16 -7.15 -6.13
C VAL A 160 13.61 -7.66 -7.47
N PRO A 161 14.49 -8.00 -8.44
CA PRO A 161 14.06 -8.64 -9.67
C PRO A 161 13.50 -10.03 -9.34
N GLY A 162 12.53 -10.48 -10.12
CA GLY A 162 11.89 -11.76 -9.85
C GLY A 162 10.99 -12.22 -10.98
N ASP A 163 10.36 -13.37 -10.72
CA ASP A 163 9.32 -13.93 -11.58
C ASP A 163 8.07 -13.02 -11.56
N LEU A 164 7.13 -13.28 -12.47
CA LEU A 164 5.84 -12.59 -12.51
C LEU A 164 4.72 -13.60 -12.49
N PHE A 165 4.68 -14.50 -11.49
CA PHE A 165 3.54 -15.40 -11.33
C PHE A 165 2.28 -14.61 -10.98
N SER A 166 1.12 -15.07 -11.44
CA SER A 166 -0.13 -14.48 -10.99
C SER A 166 -0.30 -14.73 -9.51
N VAL A 167 -0.73 -13.72 -8.76
CA VAL A 167 -1.13 -13.91 -7.37
C VAL A 167 -2.64 -14.10 -7.31
N ASN A 168 -3.07 -15.24 -6.79
CA ASN A 168 -4.44 -15.55 -6.42
C ASN A 168 -4.39 -16.71 -5.42
N HIS A 169 -5.54 -17.06 -4.84
CA HIS A 169 -5.60 -18.12 -3.82
C HIS A 169 -5.06 -19.47 -4.32
N LEU A 170 -5.29 -19.82 -5.60
CA LEU A 170 -4.80 -21.07 -6.17
C LEU A 170 -3.27 -21.08 -6.28
N THR A 171 -2.65 -20.01 -6.79
CA THR A 171 -1.18 -19.96 -6.89
C THR A 171 -0.52 -19.82 -5.53
N ALA A 172 -1.10 -19.07 -4.59
CA ALA A 172 -0.60 -18.96 -3.22
C ALA A 172 -0.55 -20.31 -2.48
N GLN A 173 -1.42 -21.26 -2.84
CA GLN A 173 -1.43 -22.61 -2.27
C GLN A 173 -0.51 -23.62 -2.96
N ASN A 174 0.01 -23.32 -4.15
CA ASN A 174 0.67 -24.32 -5.00
C ASN A 174 2.04 -23.90 -5.52
N VAL A 175 2.34 -22.59 -5.53
CA VAL A 175 3.64 -22.07 -5.96
C VAL A 175 4.48 -21.82 -4.71
N PRO A 176 5.55 -22.59 -4.48
CA PRO A 176 6.42 -22.38 -3.32
C PRO A 176 7.15 -21.03 -3.45
N ASN A 177 7.29 -20.34 -2.32
CA ASN A 177 7.99 -19.05 -2.23
C ASN A 177 7.43 -18.01 -3.20
N LEU A 178 6.12 -18.01 -3.48
CA LEU A 178 5.50 -17.15 -4.49
C LEU A 178 5.90 -15.68 -4.31
N PHE A 179 5.75 -15.16 -3.10
CA PHE A 179 6.03 -13.75 -2.79
C PHE A 179 7.53 -13.44 -2.73
N ALA A 180 8.36 -14.41 -2.33
CA ALA A 180 9.81 -14.29 -2.30
C ALA A 180 10.47 -14.45 -3.69
N ARG A 181 9.75 -15.03 -4.65
CA ARG A 181 10.19 -15.20 -6.05
C ARG A 181 9.72 -14.09 -6.97
N ASN A 182 8.52 -13.55 -6.74
CA ASN A 182 7.99 -12.53 -7.62
C ASN A 182 8.78 -11.21 -7.52
N GLU A 183 8.82 -10.47 -8.63
CA GLU A 183 9.31 -9.09 -8.69
C GLU A 183 8.59 -8.24 -7.63
N ARG A 184 9.36 -7.49 -6.83
CA ARG A 184 8.83 -6.72 -5.72
C ARG A 184 9.68 -5.51 -5.36
N VAL A 185 9.07 -4.56 -4.66
CA VAL A 185 9.72 -3.42 -4.04
C VAL A 185 9.47 -3.48 -2.54
N ILE A 186 10.53 -3.52 -1.75
CA ILE A 186 10.52 -3.52 -0.29
C ILE A 186 10.74 -2.10 0.19
N CYS A 187 9.88 -1.56 1.05
CA CYS A 187 10.06 -0.26 1.68
C CYS A 187 10.14 -0.44 3.20
N LEU A 188 11.23 0.01 3.83
CA LEU A 188 11.42 0.00 5.28
C LEU A 188 11.22 1.40 5.82
N PHE A 189 10.40 1.50 6.86
CA PHE A 189 10.11 2.72 7.58
C PHE A 189 10.46 2.59 9.06
N ASP A 190 10.96 3.67 9.64
CA ASP A 190 10.90 3.87 11.08
C ASP A 190 9.55 4.49 11.44
N THR A 191 8.93 3.96 12.49
CA THR A 191 7.63 4.41 12.97
C THR A 191 7.64 4.44 14.50
N GLU A 192 6.67 5.11 15.10
CA GLU A 192 6.46 5.05 16.56
C GLU A 192 6.23 3.61 17.06
N PHE A 193 5.77 2.71 16.19
CA PHE A 193 5.57 1.28 16.49
C PHE A 193 6.82 0.44 16.18
N GLY A 194 8.00 1.06 16.12
CA GLY A 194 9.25 0.43 15.70
C GLY A 194 9.37 0.24 14.19
N PRO A 195 10.36 -0.55 13.73
CA PRO A 195 10.56 -0.81 12.31
C PRO A 195 9.32 -1.47 11.68
N MET A 196 8.93 -0.96 10.52
CA MET A 196 7.82 -1.48 9.71
C MET A 196 8.26 -1.61 8.26
N ALA A 197 8.05 -2.78 7.65
CA ALA A 197 8.25 -2.95 6.22
C ALA A 197 6.90 -3.03 5.50
N GLN A 198 6.79 -2.33 4.37
CA GLN A 198 5.67 -2.45 3.44
C GLN A 198 6.21 -2.84 2.08
N ILE A 199 5.78 -4.00 1.59
CA ILE A 199 6.37 -4.68 0.43
C ILE A 199 5.31 -4.79 -0.65
N LEU A 200 5.59 -4.20 -1.80
CA LEU A 200 4.74 -4.23 -2.99
C LEU A 200 5.20 -5.37 -3.88
N VAL A 201 4.39 -6.41 -4.04
CA VAL A 201 4.69 -7.60 -4.84
C VAL A 201 3.89 -7.56 -6.14
N GLY A 202 4.61 -7.59 -7.27
CA GLY A 202 4.02 -7.66 -8.60
C GLY A 202 3.46 -9.04 -8.94
N ALA A 203 2.69 -9.10 -10.02
CA ALA A 203 2.09 -10.33 -10.54
C ALA A 203 2.09 -10.34 -12.09
N THR A 204 1.73 -11.45 -12.73
CA THR A 204 1.53 -11.49 -14.19
C THR A 204 0.60 -10.36 -14.63
N ILE A 205 0.93 -9.63 -15.70
CA ILE A 205 0.22 -8.44 -16.22
C ILE A 205 0.42 -7.19 -15.35
N VAL A 206 0.80 -7.40 -14.09
CA VAL A 206 0.89 -6.41 -13.02
C VAL A 206 2.32 -6.32 -12.55
N GLY A 207 3.19 -5.97 -13.49
CA GLY A 207 4.59 -5.89 -13.16
C GLY A 207 5.03 -4.48 -12.77
N SER A 208 4.18 -3.47 -12.95
CA SER A 208 4.61 -2.08 -12.76
C SER A 208 4.32 -1.60 -11.36
N ILE A 209 5.39 -1.14 -10.69
CA ILE A 209 5.38 -0.68 -9.30
C ILE A 209 5.95 0.73 -9.29
N GLU A 210 5.22 1.65 -8.66
CA GLU A 210 5.68 3.02 -8.43
C GLU A 210 5.49 3.42 -6.96
N THR A 211 6.38 4.27 -6.49
CA THR A 211 6.27 4.92 -5.18
C THR A 211 6.16 6.43 -5.36
N VAL A 212 5.55 7.12 -4.39
CA VAL A 212 5.29 8.56 -4.52
C VAL A 212 6.57 9.40 -4.52
N TRP A 213 7.66 8.90 -3.93
CA TRP A 213 8.94 9.62 -3.85
C TRP A 213 9.91 9.33 -4.99
N ALA A 214 9.81 8.18 -5.67
CA ALA A 214 10.75 7.78 -6.72
C ALA A 214 10.09 7.50 -8.08
N GLY A 215 8.76 7.66 -8.18
CA GLY A 215 8.02 7.39 -9.40
C GLY A 215 8.05 5.90 -9.76
N THR A 216 8.06 5.59 -11.05
CA THR A 216 8.03 4.21 -11.54
C THR A 216 9.39 3.53 -11.34
N ILE A 217 9.44 2.51 -10.48
CA ILE A 217 10.64 1.71 -10.20
C ILE A 217 10.83 0.62 -11.24
N THR A 218 9.73 -0.05 -11.58
CA THR A 218 9.67 -1.04 -12.66
C THR A 218 8.40 -0.80 -13.47
N PRO A 219 8.45 -0.83 -14.81
CA PRO A 219 9.65 -0.91 -15.67
C PRO A 219 10.55 0.36 -15.62
N PRO A 220 11.84 0.28 -16.03
CA PRO A 220 12.51 -0.84 -16.68
C PRO A 220 12.86 -2.00 -15.72
N ARG A 221 13.07 -3.20 -16.29
CA ARG A 221 13.49 -4.41 -15.56
C ARG A 221 14.91 -4.75 -15.93
N GLU A 222 15.86 -4.30 -15.12
CA GLU A 222 17.29 -4.48 -15.37
C GLU A 222 17.81 -5.84 -14.86
N GLY A 223 17.01 -6.58 -14.09
CA GLY A 223 17.41 -7.90 -13.58
C GLY A 223 18.43 -7.86 -12.44
N ILE A 224 18.64 -6.69 -11.83
CA ILE A 224 19.55 -6.48 -10.70
C ILE A 224 18.80 -5.97 -9.49
N ILE A 225 19.25 -6.36 -8.29
CA ILE A 225 18.78 -5.78 -7.03
C ILE A 225 19.29 -4.33 -6.96
N LYS A 226 18.41 -3.40 -6.60
CA LYS A 226 18.76 -2.01 -6.35
C LYS A 226 18.35 -1.64 -4.93
N ARG A 227 19.19 -0.89 -4.22
CA ARG A 227 18.94 -0.42 -2.86
C ARG A 227 19.15 1.09 -2.80
N TRP A 228 18.21 1.77 -2.17
CA TRP A 228 18.26 3.20 -1.86
C TRP A 228 18.08 3.38 -0.36
N THR A 229 18.73 4.40 0.19
CA THR A 229 18.73 4.69 1.63
C THR A 229 18.42 6.16 1.86
N TRP A 230 17.71 6.44 2.95
CA TRP A 230 17.34 7.78 3.38
C TRP A 230 17.80 8.04 4.83
N PRO A 231 18.14 9.29 5.16
CA PRO A 231 18.55 9.68 6.51
C PRO A 231 17.39 9.57 7.52
N GLU A 232 17.73 9.69 8.80
CA GLU A 232 16.75 9.70 9.90
C GLU A 232 15.88 10.96 9.84
N GLY A 233 14.83 11.01 10.66
CA GLY A 233 13.97 12.19 10.75
C GLY A 233 14.75 13.45 11.09
N GLU A 234 14.21 14.61 10.72
CA GLU A 234 14.76 15.94 11.02
C GLU A 234 16.11 16.26 10.35
N HIS A 235 16.60 15.38 9.47
CA HIS A 235 17.75 15.65 8.60
C HIS A 235 17.30 16.09 7.20
N GLU A 236 18.16 16.88 6.53
CA GLU A 236 17.95 17.27 5.13
C GLU A 236 17.86 16.03 4.23
N GLY A 237 16.85 15.98 3.37
CA GLY A 237 16.60 14.86 2.47
C GLY A 237 15.86 13.67 3.10
N SER A 238 15.42 13.78 4.36
CA SER A 238 14.50 12.81 4.98
C SER A 238 13.13 12.84 4.30
N VAL A 239 12.50 11.66 4.19
CA VAL A 239 11.17 11.51 3.57
C VAL A 239 10.23 10.93 4.62
N ALA A 240 9.28 11.73 5.08
CA ALA A 240 8.24 11.33 6.02
C ALA A 240 6.88 11.22 5.31
N LEU A 241 6.08 10.24 5.72
CA LEU A 241 4.72 10.04 5.24
C LEU A 241 3.79 9.86 6.45
N LEU A 242 2.62 10.49 6.37
CA LEU A 242 1.60 10.40 7.41
C LEU A 242 0.73 9.16 7.25
N LYS A 243 0.08 8.76 8.35
CA LYS A 243 -0.96 7.74 8.39
C LYS A 243 -2.02 8.02 7.32
N GLY A 244 -2.32 7.04 6.48
CA GLY A 244 -3.29 7.16 5.39
C GLY A 244 -2.77 7.90 4.15
N GLN A 245 -1.57 8.46 4.17
CA GLN A 245 -0.98 9.08 2.97
C GLN A 245 -0.64 8.01 1.94
N GLU A 246 -0.88 8.31 0.66
CA GLU A 246 -0.51 7.42 -0.44
C GLU A 246 1.02 7.25 -0.47
N MET A 247 1.51 6.01 -0.56
CA MET A 247 2.94 5.70 -0.59
C MET A 247 3.40 5.07 -1.90
N GLY A 248 2.49 4.40 -2.61
CA GLY A 248 2.80 3.78 -3.88
C GLY A 248 1.57 3.18 -4.53
N ARG A 249 1.74 2.61 -5.71
CA ARG A 249 0.65 1.97 -6.44
C ARG A 249 1.14 0.97 -7.47
N PHE A 250 0.21 0.16 -7.93
CA PHE A 250 0.43 -0.81 -8.99
C PHE A 250 -0.29 -0.37 -10.26
N LYS A 251 0.34 -0.59 -11.41
CA LYS A 251 -0.37 -0.51 -12.70
C LYS A 251 -0.68 -1.94 -13.15
N LEU A 252 -1.98 -2.28 -13.11
CA LEU A 252 -2.62 -3.61 -13.05
C LEU A 252 -2.41 -4.29 -11.66
N GLY A 253 -3.15 -5.35 -11.20
CA GLY A 253 -3.35 -5.78 -9.75
C GLY A 253 -2.38 -6.75 -8.97
N SER A 254 -2.39 -6.75 -7.64
CA SER A 254 -1.13 -6.96 -6.88
C SER A 254 -1.28 -7.54 -5.46
N THR A 255 -0.19 -7.56 -4.69
CA THR A 255 -0.19 -7.95 -3.27
C THR A 255 0.70 -7.03 -2.46
N VAL A 256 0.25 -6.67 -1.26
CA VAL A 256 1.00 -5.90 -0.29
C VAL A 256 1.26 -6.78 0.93
N ILE A 257 2.51 -6.82 1.38
CA ILE A 257 2.90 -7.50 2.62
C ILE A 257 3.39 -6.44 3.59
N ASN A 258 2.81 -6.39 4.78
CA ASN A 258 3.28 -5.57 5.88
C ASN A 258 3.96 -6.47 6.92
N LEU A 259 5.14 -6.06 7.38
CA LEU A 259 5.88 -6.68 8.46
C LEU A 259 6.04 -5.67 9.60
N PHE A 260 5.85 -6.12 10.82
CA PHE A 260 6.00 -5.31 12.03
C PHE A 260 6.96 -6.00 12.99
N ALA A 261 7.77 -5.20 13.68
CA ALA A 261 8.71 -5.68 14.68
C ALA A 261 8.03 -6.48 15.81
N PRO A 262 8.73 -7.45 16.43
CA PRO A 262 8.19 -8.28 17.50
C PRO A 262 7.70 -7.46 18.69
N GLY A 263 6.51 -7.82 19.19
CA GLY A 263 5.94 -7.23 20.41
C GLY A 263 5.52 -5.77 20.28
N LYS A 264 5.43 -5.20 19.07
CA LYS A 264 5.05 -3.79 18.89
C LYS A 264 3.59 -3.55 18.56
N VAL A 265 2.94 -4.48 17.86
CA VAL A 265 1.54 -4.35 17.44
C VAL A 265 0.74 -5.63 17.68
N ASN A 266 -0.53 -5.46 18.03
CA ASN A 266 -1.52 -6.53 18.10
C ASN A 266 -2.52 -6.37 16.96
N LEU A 267 -2.67 -7.40 16.11
CA LEU A 267 -3.67 -7.38 15.05
C LEU A 267 -5.08 -7.35 15.65
N ILE A 268 -6.00 -6.63 15.00
CA ILE A 268 -7.40 -6.57 15.44
C ILE A 268 -7.99 -8.00 15.42
N ALA A 269 -8.55 -8.43 16.56
CA ALA A 269 -8.96 -9.81 16.80
C ALA A 269 -10.03 -10.34 15.83
N SER A 270 -10.83 -9.47 15.21
CA SER A 270 -11.85 -9.85 14.23
C SER A 270 -11.28 -10.11 12.83
N LEU A 271 -10.01 -9.79 12.58
CA LEU A 271 -9.36 -10.02 11.28
C LEU A 271 -8.97 -11.48 11.13
N ALA A 272 -9.30 -12.05 9.98
CA ALA A 272 -8.94 -13.41 9.60
C ALA A 272 -8.55 -13.45 8.11
N SER A 273 -8.07 -14.61 7.67
CA SER A 273 -7.98 -14.89 6.23
C SER A 273 -9.34 -14.66 5.56
N LEU A 274 -9.33 -14.02 4.39
CA LEU A 274 -10.48 -13.60 3.60
C LEU A 274 -11.27 -12.40 4.15
N SER A 275 -10.86 -11.79 5.27
CA SER A 275 -11.42 -10.50 5.69
C SER A 275 -11.22 -9.46 4.59
N VAL A 276 -12.30 -8.76 4.21
CA VAL A 276 -12.24 -7.64 3.26
C VAL A 276 -11.52 -6.47 3.94
N THR A 277 -10.62 -5.82 3.23
CA THR A 277 -9.89 -4.65 3.71
C THR A 277 -10.31 -3.43 2.90
N LYS A 278 -10.50 -2.29 3.58
CA LYS A 278 -10.56 -0.96 2.96
C LYS A 278 -9.58 -0.04 3.65
N ILE A 279 -8.93 0.84 2.89
CA ILE A 279 -8.02 1.85 3.44
C ILE A 279 -8.70 2.62 4.58
N GLY A 280 -7.92 2.89 5.63
CA GLY A 280 -8.37 3.67 6.79
C GLY A 280 -9.09 2.86 7.87
N GLN A 281 -9.52 1.62 7.57
CA GLN A 281 -10.08 0.71 8.58
C GLN A 281 -9.00 0.21 9.55
N PRO A 282 -9.34 -0.12 10.80
CA PRO A 282 -8.38 -0.66 11.77
C PRO A 282 -7.70 -1.94 11.30
N LEU A 283 -6.36 -1.96 11.38
CA LEU A 283 -5.51 -3.11 11.10
C LEU A 283 -4.94 -3.72 12.38
N ALA A 284 -4.36 -2.89 13.24
CA ALA A 284 -3.69 -3.31 14.46
C ALA A 284 -3.76 -2.20 15.51
N THR A 285 -3.66 -2.57 16.78
CA THR A 285 -3.44 -1.64 17.89
C THR A 285 -1.98 -1.69 18.33
N SER A 286 -1.50 -0.57 18.85
CA SER A 286 -0.24 -0.54 19.58
C SER A 286 -0.27 -1.46 20.78
N THR A 287 0.92 -1.95 21.16
CA THR A 287 1.15 -2.59 22.47
C THR A 287 1.49 -1.57 23.56
N GLU A 288 1.99 -0.40 23.16
CA GLU A 288 2.35 0.72 24.02
C GLU A 288 1.34 1.85 23.79
N THR A 289 0.71 2.38 24.83
CA THR A 289 -0.26 3.48 24.68
C THR A 289 0.46 4.80 24.44
N PHE A 290 0.32 5.34 23.24
CA PHE A 290 0.70 6.70 22.91
C PHE A 290 -0.41 7.65 23.33
N VAL A 291 -0.11 8.55 24.25
CA VAL A 291 -0.95 9.71 24.56
C VAL A 291 -0.52 10.80 23.59
N ALA A 292 -1.39 11.21 22.67
CA ALA A 292 -1.14 12.42 21.90
C ALA A 292 -0.97 13.57 22.90
N PRO A 293 0.09 14.39 22.81
CA PRO A 293 0.19 15.55 23.69
C PRO A 293 -1.07 16.39 23.53
N GLU A 294 -1.74 16.72 24.64
CA GLU A 294 -2.76 17.77 24.67
C GLU A 294 -2.05 19.06 24.23
N VAL A 295 -2.13 19.38 22.95
CA VAL A 295 -1.80 20.72 22.48
C VAL A 295 -2.99 21.57 22.90
N GLU A 296 -2.97 22.07 24.13
CA GLU A 296 -3.72 23.29 24.43
C GLU A 296 -3.25 24.33 23.40
N PRO A 297 -4.12 24.87 22.53
CA PRO A 297 -3.73 25.93 21.64
C PRO A 297 -3.17 27.05 22.50
N ALA A 298 -1.90 27.40 22.29
CA ALA A 298 -1.28 28.50 23.00
C ALA A 298 -2.20 29.72 22.83
N PRO A 299 -2.56 30.42 23.92
CA PRO A 299 -3.38 31.62 23.80
C PRO A 299 -2.68 32.58 22.83
N LEU A 300 -3.43 33.02 21.81
CA LEU A 300 -2.93 33.97 20.83
C LEU A 300 -2.29 35.15 21.58
N PRO A 301 -1.08 35.60 21.20
CA PRO A 301 -0.49 36.80 21.75
C PRO A 301 -1.48 37.96 21.69
N ALA A 302 -1.52 38.80 22.72
CA ALA A 302 -2.45 39.95 22.77
C ALA A 302 -2.33 40.87 21.54
N GLU A 303 -1.17 40.88 20.88
CA GLU A 303 -0.93 41.59 19.62
C GLU A 303 -1.68 40.97 18.43
N GLU A 304 -1.77 39.64 18.33
CA GLU A 304 -2.54 38.94 17.30
C GLU A 304 -4.05 39.11 17.52
N ILE A 305 -4.50 39.02 18.78
CA ILE A 305 -5.91 39.26 19.15
C ILE A 305 -6.31 40.70 18.79
N LYS A 306 -5.43 41.67 19.04
CA LYS A 306 -5.69 43.08 18.72
C LYS A 306 -5.66 43.33 17.21
N ALA A 307 -4.75 42.67 16.49
CA ALA A 307 -4.68 42.75 15.03
C ALA A 307 -5.94 42.14 14.36
N GLU A 308 -6.47 41.03 14.89
CA GLU A 308 -7.73 40.43 14.42
C GLU A 308 -8.94 41.33 14.71
N HIS A 309 -8.95 41.96 15.89
CA HIS A 309 -10.00 42.89 16.30
C HIS A 309 -9.99 44.19 15.46
N ASP A 310 -8.81 44.70 15.12
CA ASP A 310 -8.63 45.88 14.26
C ASP A 310 -8.88 45.57 12.77
N ALA A 311 -8.73 44.32 12.35
CA ALA A 311 -8.96 43.86 10.97
C ALA A 311 -10.43 43.47 10.68
N SER A 312 -11.28 43.39 11.70
CA SER A 312 -12.69 43.01 11.55
C SER A 312 -13.57 44.24 11.28
N PRO A 313 -14.18 44.39 10.08
CA PRO A 313 -14.93 45.59 9.69
C PRO A 313 -16.32 45.71 10.33
N LEU A 314 -16.59 45.03 11.45
CA LEU A 314 -17.91 44.96 12.09
C LEU A 314 -17.90 45.25 13.60
N VAL A 315 -16.83 45.80 14.18
CA VAL A 315 -16.89 46.23 15.58
C VAL A 315 -17.44 47.65 15.67
N ASP A 316 -18.75 47.72 15.91
CA ASP A 316 -19.49 48.94 16.21
C ASP A 316 -18.90 49.60 17.47
N SER A 317 -18.34 50.81 17.31
CA SER A 317 -17.75 51.57 18.40
C SER A 317 -18.84 52.18 19.29
N LYS A 318 -19.40 51.38 20.20
CA LYS A 318 -20.09 51.90 21.39
C LYS A 318 -19.25 51.64 22.63
N LYS A 319 -18.34 52.58 22.89
CA LYS A 319 -18.00 52.94 24.26
C LYS A 319 -19.13 53.84 24.76
N ASP A 320 -20.07 53.26 25.50
CA ASP A 320 -20.91 54.06 26.40
C ASP A 320 -20.28 53.93 27.79
N ASP A 321 -19.80 55.07 28.28
CA ASP A 321 -19.31 55.31 29.63
C ASP A 321 -20.44 55.06 30.66
N THR A 322 -20.24 54.14 31.60
CA THR A 322 -20.44 54.30 33.07
C THR A 322 -20.19 52.99 33.82
#